data_AF-A0A428X3Y0-F1
#
_entry.id   AF-A0A428X3Y0-F1
#
_cell.length_a   1.000
_cell.length_b   1.000
_cell.length_c   1.000
_cell.angle_alpha   90.00
_cell.angle_beta   90.00
_cell.angle_gamma   90.00
#
_symmetry.space_group_name_H-M   'P 1'
#
loop_
_entity.id
_entity.type
_entity.pdbx_description
1 polymer ?
#
loop_
_entity_poly.entity_id
_entity_poly.type
_entity_poly.pdbx_seq_one_letter_code
_entity_poly.pdbx_strand_id
1 'polypeptide(L)'
;MPDGTLPRGAVRAYVEGLSERDRADIGADVLARIRDDGYTLANPYDAVDAGIRRTLAASGVDVPGGIHAGGFPHRSPHARAHGVGDGMLILLDTGLRPLLDRVAGILVTSQLTPARDADGAARYEAAVLQQRQRRAAADEAFAEAVVAYLGRDAGGPAEAPGTLGFLMARSAERFVLGHEYGHLLAGHQHTPPGGDARSSRREYEADELAAMLILRGVDPAAEFRWRA
;
A
#
# COMPACT_ATOMS: atom_id res chain seq x y z
N MET A 1 9.27 -20.46 -7.22
CA MET A 1 8.71 -19.12 -6.94
C MET A 1 9.65 -18.13 -7.59
N PRO A 2 9.18 -17.20 -8.45
CA PRO A 2 10.04 -16.09 -8.88
C PRO A 2 10.56 -15.37 -7.63
N ASP A 3 11.82 -14.95 -7.67
CA ASP A 3 12.64 -14.41 -6.58
C ASP A 3 12.22 -13.00 -6.11
N GLY A 4 10.94 -12.66 -6.27
CA GLY A 4 10.42 -11.33 -5.95
C GLY A 4 10.87 -10.23 -6.92
N THR A 5 11.69 -10.57 -7.92
CA THR A 5 12.21 -9.57 -8.85
C THR A 5 11.20 -9.27 -9.96
N LEU A 6 11.03 -7.98 -10.25
CA LEU A 6 10.19 -7.55 -11.35
C LEU A 6 10.86 -7.92 -12.69
N PRO A 7 10.12 -8.44 -13.70
CA PRO A 7 10.71 -8.84 -14.98
C PRO A 7 11.31 -7.65 -15.71
N ARG A 8 12.60 -7.73 -16.02
CA ARG A 8 13.37 -6.62 -16.60
C ARG A 8 12.75 -6.04 -17.88
N GLY A 9 12.35 -6.92 -18.81
CA GLY A 9 11.74 -6.49 -20.08
C GLY A 9 10.42 -5.76 -19.87
N ALA A 10 9.59 -6.24 -18.94
CA ALA A 10 8.31 -5.64 -18.59
C ALA A 10 8.50 -4.26 -17.92
N VAL A 11 9.41 -4.16 -16.95
CA VAL A 11 9.72 -2.88 -16.27
C VAL A 11 10.28 -1.85 -17.25
N ARG A 12 11.17 -2.27 -18.15
CA ARG A 12 11.72 -1.39 -19.18
C ARG A 12 10.63 -0.85 -20.11
N ALA A 13 9.77 -1.73 -20.63
CA ALA A 13 8.66 -1.33 -21.50
C ALA A 13 7.72 -0.34 -20.80
N TYR A 14 7.40 -0.59 -19.52
CA TYR A 14 6.63 0.35 -18.70
C TYR A 14 7.31 1.72 -18.60
N VAL A 15 8.60 1.78 -18.27
CA VAL A 15 9.35 3.03 -18.13
C VAL A 15 9.47 3.82 -19.43
N GLU A 16 9.60 3.13 -20.57
CA GLU A 16 9.63 3.77 -21.89
C GLU A 16 8.29 4.43 -22.23
N GLY A 17 7.18 3.87 -21.76
CA GLY A 17 5.82 4.41 -21.90
C GLY A 17 5.46 5.54 -20.92
N LEU A 18 6.29 5.84 -19.92
CA LEU A 18 6.01 6.91 -18.95
C LEU A 18 6.09 8.30 -19.56
N SER A 19 5.32 9.24 -19.00
CA SER A 19 5.42 10.66 -19.34
C SER A 19 6.78 11.24 -18.91
N GLU A 20 7.16 12.38 -19.47
CA GLU A 20 8.38 13.09 -19.05
C GLU A 20 8.33 13.46 -17.56
N ARG A 21 7.15 13.85 -17.07
CA ARG A 21 6.91 14.17 -15.66
C ARG A 21 7.12 12.95 -14.75
N ASP A 22 6.52 11.81 -15.07
CA ASP A 22 6.69 10.58 -14.26
C ASP A 22 8.16 10.10 -14.28
N ARG A 23 8.86 10.30 -15.40
CA ARG A 23 10.30 10.02 -15.48
C ARG A 23 11.13 10.94 -14.57
N ALA A 24 10.76 12.21 -14.45
CA ALA A 24 11.44 13.14 -13.53
C ALA A 24 11.32 12.69 -12.06
N ASP A 25 10.17 12.12 -11.67
CA ASP A 25 9.90 11.64 -10.31
C ASP A 25 10.67 10.36 -9.93
N ILE A 26 11.20 9.63 -10.93
CA ILE A 26 12.09 8.46 -10.74
C ILE A 26 13.55 8.92 -10.58
N GLY A 27 13.95 9.96 -11.31
CA GLY A 27 15.33 10.46 -11.36
C GLY A 27 16.18 9.79 -12.45
N ALA A 28 17.05 10.58 -13.09
CA ALA A 28 17.81 10.16 -14.28
C ALA A 28 18.74 8.96 -14.01
N ASP A 29 19.43 8.94 -12.86
CA ASP A 29 20.35 7.86 -12.52
C ASP A 29 19.63 6.52 -12.31
N VAL A 30 18.44 6.56 -11.70
CA VAL A 30 17.61 5.37 -11.49
C VAL A 30 17.06 4.87 -12.82
N LEU A 31 16.62 5.78 -13.71
CA LEU A 31 16.19 5.43 -15.06
C LEU A 31 17.31 4.79 -15.88
N ALA A 32 18.54 5.32 -15.80
CA ALA A 32 19.71 4.72 -16.44
C ALA A 32 19.95 3.30 -15.93
N ARG A 33 19.93 3.09 -14.60
CA ARG A 33 20.08 1.76 -13.99
C ARG A 33 18.97 0.79 -14.37
N ILE A 34 17.72 1.26 -14.47
CA ILE A 34 16.59 0.44 -14.96
C ILE A 34 16.84 -0.02 -16.40
N ARG A 35 17.43 0.84 -17.24
CA ARG A 35 17.72 0.55 -18.66
C ARG A 35 18.93 -0.36 -18.87
N ASP A 36 19.99 -0.17 -18.07
CA ASP A 36 21.31 -0.77 -18.32
C ASP A 36 21.47 -2.15 -17.67
N ASP A 37 21.05 -2.34 -16.41
CA ASP A 37 21.34 -3.58 -15.65
C ASP A 37 20.11 -4.28 -15.05
N GLY A 38 18.92 -3.73 -15.26
CA GLY A 38 17.70 -4.21 -14.63
C GLY A 38 17.71 -3.87 -13.14
N TYR A 39 16.88 -2.91 -12.78
CA TYR A 39 16.71 -2.49 -11.39
C TYR A 39 16.20 -3.65 -10.55
N THR A 40 17.10 -4.27 -9.78
CA THR A 40 16.78 -5.37 -8.88
C THR A 40 16.72 -4.81 -7.47
N LEU A 41 15.58 -4.22 -7.09
CA LEU A 41 15.33 -3.99 -5.67
C LEU A 41 14.90 -5.31 -5.05
N ALA A 42 15.44 -5.64 -3.87
CA ALA A 42 14.76 -6.58 -2.99
C ALA A 42 13.33 -6.07 -2.81
N ASN A 43 12.34 -6.88 -3.19
CA ASN A 43 10.97 -6.44 -3.21
C ASN A 43 10.42 -6.38 -1.78
N PRO A 44 10.16 -5.18 -1.23
CA PRO A 44 9.71 -5.05 0.15
C PRO A 44 8.30 -5.63 0.36
N TYR A 45 7.59 -5.95 -0.73
CA TYR A 45 6.22 -6.44 -0.73
C TYR A 45 6.11 -7.95 -0.98
N ASP A 46 7.22 -8.70 -1.09
CA ASP A 46 7.21 -10.15 -1.35
C ASP A 46 6.35 -10.94 -0.36
N ALA A 47 6.49 -10.63 0.93
CA ALA A 47 5.73 -11.31 1.97
C ALA A 47 4.21 -11.02 1.88
N VAL A 48 3.86 -9.81 1.44
CA VAL A 48 2.47 -9.36 1.26
C VAL A 48 1.88 -10.03 0.01
N ASP A 49 2.60 -10.01 -1.11
CA ASP A 49 2.22 -10.68 -2.36
C ASP A 49 2.01 -12.19 -2.14
N ALA A 50 2.98 -12.84 -1.49
CA ALA A 50 2.87 -14.26 -1.17
C ALA A 50 1.67 -14.56 -0.25
N GLY A 51 1.32 -13.64 0.66
CA GLY A 51 0.13 -13.74 1.49
C GLY A 51 -1.16 -13.73 0.68
N ILE A 52 -1.33 -12.74 -0.19
CA ILE A 52 -2.50 -12.60 -1.05
C ILE A 52 -2.66 -13.82 -1.96
N ARG A 53 -1.58 -14.27 -2.60
CA ARG A 53 -1.60 -15.47 -3.45
C ARG A 53 -2.00 -16.74 -2.70
N ARG A 54 -1.54 -16.90 -1.45
CA ARG A 54 -1.99 -18.01 -0.60
C ARG A 54 -3.49 -17.94 -0.32
N THR A 55 -4.03 -16.77 -0.02
CA THR A 55 -5.48 -16.60 0.20
C THR A 55 -6.28 -16.93 -1.06
N LEU A 56 -5.80 -16.50 -2.24
CA LEU A 56 -6.43 -16.80 -3.53
C LEU A 56 -6.45 -18.31 -3.81
N ALA A 57 -5.29 -18.97 -3.66
CA ALA A 57 -5.18 -20.41 -3.82
C ALA A 57 -6.09 -21.17 -2.82
N ALA A 58 -6.12 -20.76 -1.56
CA ALA A 58 -6.99 -21.36 -0.54
C ALA A 58 -8.50 -21.12 -0.83
N SER A 59 -8.82 -20.07 -1.57
CA SER A 59 -10.19 -19.75 -2.01
C SER A 59 -10.58 -20.45 -3.32
N GLY A 60 -9.70 -21.26 -3.92
CA GLY A 60 -9.93 -21.88 -5.23
C GLY A 60 -9.99 -20.87 -6.37
N VAL A 61 -9.42 -19.68 -6.19
CA VAL A 61 -9.33 -18.65 -7.23
C VAL A 61 -8.01 -18.83 -7.95
N ASP A 62 -8.09 -19.28 -9.20
CA ASP A 62 -6.92 -19.37 -10.06
C ASP A 62 -6.47 -17.98 -10.47
N VAL A 63 -5.24 -17.68 -10.09
CA VAL A 63 -4.59 -16.44 -10.44
C VAL A 63 -3.81 -16.68 -11.75
N PRO A 64 -4.04 -15.88 -12.81
CA PRO A 64 -3.27 -16.02 -14.04
C PRO A 64 -1.77 -16.01 -13.77
N GLY A 65 -1.02 -16.83 -14.51
CA GLY A 65 0.44 -16.74 -14.52
C GLY A 65 0.93 -15.35 -14.97
N GLY A 66 2.18 -15.01 -14.69
CA GLY A 66 2.80 -13.77 -15.19
C GLY A 66 2.46 -12.50 -14.39
N ILE A 67 1.92 -12.61 -13.18
CA ILE A 67 1.77 -11.45 -12.29
C ILE A 67 3.05 -11.24 -11.49
N HIS A 68 3.54 -10.00 -11.49
CA HIS A 68 4.72 -9.60 -10.76
C HIS A 68 4.41 -8.35 -9.95
N ALA A 69 4.29 -8.50 -8.63
CA ALA A 69 4.07 -7.41 -7.72
C ALA A 69 5.40 -6.95 -7.11
N GLY A 70 5.66 -5.66 -7.04
CA GLY A 70 6.82 -5.18 -6.29
C GLY A 70 7.04 -3.68 -6.23
N GLY A 71 8.09 -3.32 -5.49
CA GLY A 71 8.45 -1.92 -5.27
C GLY A 71 9.02 -1.25 -6.51
N PHE A 72 8.50 -0.06 -6.84
CA PHE A 72 8.96 0.73 -7.97
C PHE A 72 9.57 2.06 -7.49
N PRO A 73 10.76 2.46 -7.97
CA PRO A 73 11.50 3.60 -7.42
C PRO A 73 10.96 4.94 -7.92
N HIS A 74 9.77 5.27 -7.46
CA HIS A 74 9.07 6.49 -7.80
C HIS A 74 8.69 7.21 -6.50
N ARG A 75 8.83 8.53 -6.50
CA ARG A 75 8.63 9.37 -5.31
C ARG A 75 7.16 9.60 -4.97
N SER A 76 6.26 9.48 -5.95
CA SER A 76 4.83 9.60 -5.69
C SER A 76 4.32 8.46 -4.81
N PRO A 77 3.32 8.70 -3.95
CA PRO A 77 2.68 7.67 -3.14
C PRO A 77 1.55 6.98 -3.92
N HIS A 78 1.88 6.22 -4.97
CA HIS A 78 0.89 5.51 -5.78
C HIS A 78 1.17 4.00 -5.86
N ALA A 79 0.12 3.24 -6.15
CA ALA A 79 0.22 1.88 -6.66
C ALA A 79 -0.49 1.81 -8.00
N ARG A 80 -0.03 0.91 -8.89
CA ARG A 80 -0.58 0.76 -10.23
C ARG A 80 -0.43 -0.67 -10.71
N ALA A 81 -1.49 -1.22 -11.28
CA ALA A 81 -1.43 -2.40 -12.11
C ALA A 81 -1.14 -2.01 -13.59
N HIS A 82 -0.36 -2.81 -14.30
CA HIS A 82 -0.05 -2.56 -15.70
C HIS A 82 0.04 -3.87 -16.46
N GLY A 83 -0.77 -4.02 -17.51
CA GLY A 83 -0.69 -5.17 -18.40
C GLY A 83 0.64 -5.17 -19.16
N VAL A 84 1.34 -6.30 -19.13
CA VAL A 84 2.56 -6.54 -19.90
C VAL A 84 2.40 -7.84 -20.68
N GLY A 85 3.17 -8.04 -21.76
CA GLY A 85 2.95 -9.08 -22.78
C GLY A 85 2.23 -10.36 -22.31
N ASP A 86 2.81 -11.10 -21.36
CA ASP A 86 2.31 -12.38 -20.83
C ASP A 86 1.70 -12.29 -19.42
N GLY A 87 1.42 -11.09 -18.89
CA GLY A 87 0.82 -10.95 -17.57
C GLY A 87 0.64 -9.51 -17.09
N MET A 88 0.94 -9.26 -15.82
CA MET A 88 0.67 -7.98 -15.15
C MET A 88 1.79 -7.59 -14.20
N LEU A 89 2.22 -6.34 -14.28
CA LEU A 89 3.03 -5.70 -13.25
C LEU A 89 2.13 -5.01 -12.25
N ILE A 90 2.31 -5.28 -10.96
CA ILE A 90 1.71 -4.49 -9.89
C ILE A 90 2.85 -3.72 -9.21
N LEU A 91 2.87 -2.41 -9.41
CA LEU A 91 3.96 -1.52 -9.01
C LEU A 91 3.50 -0.68 -7.84
N LEU A 92 4.15 -0.85 -6.68
CA LEU A 92 3.94 -0.02 -5.50
C LEU A 92 5.11 0.96 -5.40
N ASP A 93 4.83 2.24 -5.60
CA ASP A 93 5.86 3.27 -5.61
C ASP A 93 6.52 3.38 -4.23
N THR A 94 7.83 3.60 -4.20
CA THR A 94 8.60 3.73 -2.95
C THR A 94 8.15 4.91 -2.09
N GLY A 95 7.53 5.94 -2.69
CA GLY A 95 6.90 7.05 -1.97
C GLY A 95 5.67 6.67 -1.15
N LEU A 96 5.07 5.50 -1.39
CA LEU A 96 3.88 5.07 -0.66
C LEU A 96 4.17 4.81 0.82
N ARG A 97 5.28 4.14 1.14
CA ARG A 97 5.58 3.70 2.50
C ARG A 97 5.73 4.88 3.49
N PRO A 98 6.49 5.94 3.20
CA PRO A 98 6.57 7.11 4.08
C PRO A 98 5.20 7.73 4.37
N LEU A 99 4.30 7.79 3.38
CA LEU A 99 2.94 8.30 3.58
C LEU A 99 2.14 7.39 4.52
N LEU A 100 2.19 6.07 4.31
CA LEU A 100 1.50 5.10 5.17
C LEU A 100 2.01 5.16 6.61
N ASP A 101 3.33 5.26 6.81
CA ASP A 101 3.93 5.39 8.13
C ASP A 101 3.52 6.71 8.81
N ARG A 102 3.49 7.82 8.06
CA ARG A 102 3.00 9.12 8.54
C ARG A 102 1.54 9.04 8.99
N VAL A 103 0.66 8.52 8.15
CA VAL A 103 -0.78 8.40 8.44
C VAL A 103 -1.01 7.46 9.62
N ALA A 104 -0.31 6.32 9.67
CA ALA A 104 -0.39 5.40 10.81
C ALA A 104 0.02 6.09 12.12
N GLY A 105 1.09 6.89 12.10
CA GLY A 105 1.51 7.65 13.29
C GLY A 105 0.52 8.71 13.73
N ILE A 106 -0.10 9.42 12.78
CA ILE A 106 -1.16 10.38 13.09
C ILE A 106 -2.35 9.65 13.73
N LEU A 107 -2.77 8.51 13.17
CA LEU A 107 -3.89 7.74 13.71
C LEU A 107 -3.58 7.21 15.11
N VAL A 108 -2.40 6.62 15.34
CA VAL A 108 -2.00 6.13 16.65
C VAL A 108 -1.95 7.24 17.69
N THR A 109 -1.41 8.41 17.33
CA THR A 109 -1.31 9.56 18.26
C THR A 109 -2.67 10.23 18.51
N SER A 110 -3.63 10.07 17.59
CA SER A 110 -5.02 10.53 17.75
C SER A 110 -5.87 9.64 18.67
N GLN A 111 -5.45 8.39 18.92
CA GLN A 111 -6.21 7.46 19.76
C GLN A 111 -6.17 7.87 21.23
N LEU A 112 -7.35 7.86 21.85
CA LEU A 112 -7.49 7.98 23.29
C LEU A 112 -7.06 6.66 23.91
N THR A 113 -5.95 6.64 24.65
CA THR A 113 -5.61 5.49 25.50
C THR A 113 -6.68 5.36 26.59
N PRO A 114 -7.48 4.29 26.61
CA PRO A 114 -8.41 4.07 27.71
C PRO A 114 -7.61 3.84 28.99
N ALA A 115 -8.03 4.47 30.09
CA ALA A 115 -7.61 4.02 31.40
C ALA A 115 -8.32 2.70 31.70
N ARG A 116 -7.68 1.80 32.45
CA ARG A 116 -8.41 0.67 33.04
C ARG A 116 -8.79 1.05 34.46
N ASP A 117 -10.03 0.79 34.85
CA ASP A 117 -10.41 0.89 36.27
C ASP A 117 -9.87 -0.31 37.07
N ALA A 118 -10.14 -0.30 38.38
CA ALA A 118 -9.67 -1.33 39.31
C ALA A 118 -10.17 -2.74 38.95
N ASP A 119 -11.28 -2.85 38.22
CA ASP A 119 -11.87 -4.11 37.76
C ASP A 119 -11.34 -4.52 36.36
N GLY A 120 -10.43 -3.73 35.79
CA GLY A 120 -9.81 -3.97 34.49
C GLY A 120 -10.67 -3.56 33.30
N ALA A 121 -11.82 -2.91 33.52
CA ALA A 121 -12.69 -2.42 32.46
C ALA A 121 -12.12 -1.13 31.85
N ALA A 122 -12.24 -1.00 30.54
CA ALA A 122 -11.80 0.20 29.83
C ALA A 122 -12.72 1.38 30.18
N ARG A 123 -12.15 2.42 30.78
CA ARG A 123 -12.79 3.72 31.01
C ARG A 123 -12.17 4.78 30.11
N TYR A 124 -13.03 5.42 29.33
CA TYR A 124 -12.70 6.61 28.58
C TYR A 124 -13.09 7.81 29.43
N GLU A 125 -12.13 8.39 30.15
CA GLU A 125 -12.38 9.63 30.89
C GLU A 125 -12.71 10.76 29.91
N ALA A 126 -13.50 11.75 30.38
CA ALA A 126 -13.80 12.94 29.59
C ALA A 126 -12.48 13.60 29.15
N ALA A 127 -12.32 13.81 27.84
CA ALA A 127 -11.03 14.20 27.27
C ALA A 127 -10.47 15.46 27.97
N VAL A 128 -9.39 15.27 28.74
CA VAL A 128 -8.66 16.37 29.41
C VAL A 128 -8.17 17.32 28.32
N LEU A 129 -8.02 18.62 28.63
CA LEU A 129 -7.59 19.66 27.67
C LEU A 129 -6.42 19.20 26.77
N GLN A 130 -5.44 18.49 27.34
CA GLN A 130 -4.30 17.93 26.63
C GLN A 130 -4.68 16.89 25.55
N GLN A 131 -5.68 16.03 25.81
CA GLN A 131 -6.17 15.06 24.82
C GLN A 131 -6.89 15.75 23.67
N ARG A 132 -7.66 16.82 23.96
CA ARG A 132 -8.30 17.64 22.92
C ARG A 132 -7.26 18.33 22.04
N GLN A 133 -6.21 18.87 22.65
CA GLN A 133 -5.09 19.49 21.93
C GLN A 133 -4.35 18.48 21.05
N ARG A 134 -4.06 17.27 21.57
CA ARG A 134 -3.43 16.19 20.78
C ARG A 134 -4.29 15.80 19.59
N ARG A 135 -5.61 15.70 19.77
CA ARG A 135 -6.54 15.39 18.68
C ARG A 135 -6.58 16.48 17.63
N ALA A 136 -6.67 17.75 18.04
CA ALA A 136 -6.64 18.88 17.10
C ALA A 136 -5.32 18.91 16.29
N ALA A 137 -4.18 18.66 16.95
CA ALA A 137 -2.89 18.56 16.28
C ALA A 137 -2.82 17.35 15.32
N ALA A 138 -3.43 16.22 15.68
CA ALA A 138 -3.54 15.06 14.79
C ALA A 138 -4.43 15.34 13.57
N ASP A 139 -5.55 16.05 13.75
CA ASP A 139 -6.43 16.46 12.65
C ASP A 139 -5.70 17.40 11.68
N GLU A 140 -4.92 18.36 12.20
CA GLU A 140 -4.07 19.25 11.40
C GLU A 140 -2.98 18.47 10.65
N ALA A 141 -2.26 17.58 11.34
CA ALA A 141 -1.25 16.74 10.72
C ALA A 141 -1.83 15.80 9.65
N PHE A 142 -3.07 15.32 9.84
CA PHE A 142 -3.78 14.52 8.85
C PHE A 142 -4.12 15.36 7.61
N ALA A 143 -4.63 16.58 7.80
CA ALA A 143 -4.91 17.50 6.71
C ALA A 143 -3.64 17.83 5.90
N GLU A 144 -2.51 18.08 6.57
CA GLU A 144 -1.22 18.28 5.89
C GLU A 144 -0.79 17.05 5.09
N ALA A 145 -0.97 15.84 5.63
CA ALA A 145 -0.66 14.60 4.91
C ALA A 145 -1.53 14.44 3.66
N VAL A 146 -2.82 14.81 3.72
CA VAL A 146 -3.72 14.83 2.56
C VAL A 146 -3.26 15.86 1.52
N VAL A 147 -2.90 17.07 1.95
CA VAL A 147 -2.38 18.11 1.04
C VAL A 147 -1.10 17.65 0.36
N ALA A 148 -0.16 17.05 1.11
CA ALA A 148 1.07 16.48 0.57
C ALA A 148 0.76 15.37 -0.45
N TYR A 149 -0.14 14.44 -0.13
CA TYR A 149 -0.60 13.39 -1.04
C TYR A 149 -1.19 13.96 -2.34
N LEU A 150 -2.07 14.96 -2.25
CA LEU A 150 -2.65 15.63 -3.44
C LEU A 150 -1.58 16.37 -4.25
N GLY A 151 -0.56 16.90 -3.59
CA GLY A 151 0.64 17.45 -4.20
C GLY A 151 1.61 16.41 -4.77
N ARG A 152 1.33 15.12 -4.59
CA ARG A 152 2.21 13.97 -4.91
C ARG A 152 3.54 13.95 -4.17
N ASP A 153 3.60 14.64 -3.04
CA ASP A 153 4.73 14.60 -2.13
C ASP A 153 4.40 13.62 -1.00
N ALA A 154 5.21 12.56 -0.85
CA ALA A 154 5.08 11.65 0.28
C ALA A 154 5.39 12.32 1.63
N GLY A 155 5.97 13.52 1.60
CA GLY A 155 6.48 14.23 2.76
C GLY A 155 7.84 13.66 3.22
N GLY A 156 8.42 14.29 4.24
CA GLY A 156 9.65 13.79 4.87
C GLY A 156 9.44 12.43 5.56
N PRO A 157 10.53 11.72 5.90
CA PRO A 157 10.46 10.42 6.56
C PRO A 157 9.68 10.55 7.87
N ALA A 158 8.61 9.76 8.00
CA ALA A 158 7.86 9.59 9.23
C ALA A 158 7.99 8.13 9.66
N GLU A 159 8.32 7.90 10.92
CA GLU A 159 8.28 6.55 11.48
C GLU A 159 6.90 6.27 12.05
N ALA A 160 6.32 5.12 11.72
CA ALA A 160 5.12 4.65 12.38
C ALA A 160 5.46 4.34 13.85
N PRO A 161 4.93 5.07 14.84
CA PRO A 161 5.33 4.93 16.22
C PRO A 161 4.83 3.60 16.79
N GLY A 162 5.78 2.80 17.28
CA GLY A 162 5.50 1.56 18.03
C GLY A 162 4.85 0.44 17.21
N THR A 163 4.54 -0.66 17.90
CA THR A 163 3.98 -1.87 17.27
C THR A 163 2.65 -1.62 16.57
N LEU A 164 1.75 -0.82 17.16
CA LEU A 164 0.45 -0.52 16.56
C LEU A 164 0.59 0.27 15.26
N GLY A 165 1.45 1.29 15.22
CA GLY A 165 1.70 2.06 14.00
C GLY A 165 2.26 1.18 12.89
N PHE A 166 3.24 0.35 13.21
CA PHE A 166 3.80 -0.62 12.27
C PHE A 166 2.72 -1.58 11.72
N LEU A 167 1.86 -2.13 12.58
CA LEU A 167 0.78 -3.03 12.15
C LEU A 167 -0.24 -2.31 11.26
N MET A 168 -0.58 -1.07 11.56
CA MET A 168 -1.48 -0.25 10.73
C MET A 168 -0.87 0.04 9.35
N ALA A 169 0.39 0.46 9.30
CA ALA A 169 1.10 0.69 8.03
C ALA A 169 1.17 -0.59 7.19
N ARG A 170 1.53 -1.73 7.80
CA ARG A 170 1.55 -3.04 7.11
C ARG A 170 0.17 -3.48 6.63
N SER A 171 -0.89 -3.18 7.38
CA SER A 171 -2.26 -3.48 6.98
C SER A 171 -2.69 -2.62 5.80
N ALA A 172 -2.31 -1.34 5.79
CA ALA A 172 -2.56 -0.46 4.66
C ALA A 172 -1.78 -0.89 3.41
N GLU A 173 -0.52 -1.32 3.54
CA GLU A 173 0.24 -1.92 2.42
C GLU A 173 -0.46 -3.14 1.83
N ARG A 174 -0.94 -4.06 2.70
CA ARG A 174 -1.73 -5.23 2.27
C ARG A 174 -2.99 -4.82 1.53
N PHE A 175 -3.67 -3.77 2.00
CA PHE A 175 -4.87 -3.26 1.35
C PHE A 175 -4.57 -2.68 -0.01
N VAL A 176 -3.54 -1.84 -0.13
CA VAL A 176 -3.13 -1.26 -1.42
C VAL A 176 -2.76 -2.36 -2.42
N LEU A 177 -1.94 -3.35 -2.01
CA LEU A 177 -1.63 -4.45 -2.92
C LEU A 177 -2.86 -5.30 -3.25
N GLY A 178 -3.73 -5.55 -2.26
CA GLY A 178 -4.99 -6.25 -2.45
C GLY A 178 -5.95 -5.55 -3.41
N HIS A 179 -5.97 -4.22 -3.41
CA HIS A 179 -6.76 -3.38 -4.32
C HIS A 179 -6.29 -3.55 -5.77
N GLU A 180 -4.98 -3.54 -6.02
CA GLU A 180 -4.42 -3.81 -7.35
C GLU A 180 -4.75 -5.25 -7.83
N TYR A 181 -4.70 -6.22 -6.92
CA TYR A 181 -5.22 -7.56 -7.20
C TYR A 181 -6.73 -7.57 -7.48
N GLY A 182 -7.50 -6.73 -6.80
CA GLY A 182 -8.92 -6.53 -7.04
C GLY A 182 -9.19 -6.08 -8.48
N HIS A 183 -8.44 -5.10 -8.98
CA HIS A 183 -8.52 -4.68 -10.38
C HIS A 183 -8.22 -5.83 -11.34
N LEU A 184 -7.18 -6.61 -11.08
CA LEU A 184 -6.86 -7.78 -11.89
C LEU A 184 -8.01 -8.79 -11.92
N LEU A 185 -8.53 -9.17 -10.75
CA LEU A 185 -9.56 -10.21 -10.61
C LEU A 185 -10.90 -9.80 -11.23
N ALA A 186 -11.23 -8.51 -11.16
CA ALA A 186 -12.41 -7.94 -11.80
C ALA A 186 -12.21 -7.66 -13.30
N GLY A 187 -11.01 -7.89 -13.85
CA GLY A 187 -10.69 -7.60 -15.24
C GLY A 187 -10.67 -6.10 -15.57
N HIS A 188 -10.43 -5.25 -14.57
CA HIS A 188 -10.26 -3.81 -14.74
C HIS A 188 -8.91 -3.56 -15.44
N GLN A 189 -8.94 -3.29 -16.75
CA GLN A 189 -7.79 -2.67 -17.40
C GLN A 189 -7.65 -1.25 -16.85
N HIS A 190 -6.44 -0.85 -16.44
CA HIS A 190 -6.14 0.54 -16.07
C HIS A 190 -6.40 1.46 -17.28
N THR A 191 -7.64 1.90 -17.37
CA THR A 191 -8.00 3.10 -18.12
C THR A 191 -7.65 4.24 -17.17
N PRO A 192 -6.92 5.29 -17.59
CA PRO A 192 -6.67 6.42 -16.70
C PRO A 192 -8.02 6.92 -16.16
N PRO A 193 -8.10 7.36 -14.89
CA PRO A 193 -9.35 7.78 -14.28
C PRO A 193 -9.90 8.98 -15.07
N GLY A 194 -10.82 8.69 -15.99
CA GLY A 194 -11.81 9.65 -16.45
C GLY A 194 -12.88 9.65 -15.39
N GLY A 195 -13.21 10.82 -14.84
CA GLY A 195 -14.17 10.99 -13.74
C GLY A 195 -15.63 10.65 -14.11
N ASP A 196 -15.86 9.51 -14.72
CA ASP A 196 -17.18 8.94 -14.99
C ASP A 196 -17.56 7.93 -13.90
N ALA A 197 -18.86 7.71 -13.74
CA ALA A 197 -19.39 6.80 -12.72
C ALA A 197 -18.93 5.33 -12.90
N ARG A 198 -18.43 4.97 -14.09
CA ARG A 198 -17.86 3.64 -14.36
C ARG A 198 -16.50 3.49 -13.71
N SER A 199 -15.66 4.53 -13.73
CA SER A 199 -14.40 4.54 -12.99
C SER A 199 -14.65 4.33 -11.50
N SER A 200 -15.57 5.08 -10.88
CA SER A 200 -15.84 4.94 -9.43
C SER A 200 -16.33 3.53 -9.05
N ARG A 201 -17.21 2.92 -9.85
CA ARG A 201 -17.67 1.55 -9.57
C ARG A 201 -16.54 0.52 -9.60
N ARG A 202 -15.59 0.68 -10.53
CA ARG A 202 -14.43 -0.21 -10.64
C ARG A 202 -13.51 -0.11 -9.43
N GLU A 203 -13.28 1.11 -8.92
CA GLU A 203 -12.53 1.34 -7.68
C GLU A 203 -13.22 0.67 -6.49
N TYR A 204 -14.54 0.85 -6.34
CA TYR A 204 -15.30 0.21 -5.26
C TYR A 204 -15.24 -1.32 -5.31
N GLU A 205 -15.37 -1.92 -6.49
CA GLU A 205 -15.28 -3.36 -6.64
C GLU A 205 -13.86 -3.89 -6.35
N ALA A 206 -12.82 -3.13 -6.72
CA ALA A 206 -11.44 -3.44 -6.34
C ALA A 206 -11.23 -3.38 -4.81
N ASP A 207 -11.82 -2.37 -4.13
CA ASP A 207 -11.80 -2.24 -2.67
C ASP A 207 -12.52 -3.40 -1.97
N GLU A 208 -13.69 -3.81 -2.47
CA GLU A 208 -14.44 -4.95 -1.93
C GLU A 208 -13.64 -6.25 -2.04
N LEU A 209 -13.00 -6.49 -3.19
CA LEU A 209 -12.12 -7.64 -3.40
C LEU A 209 -10.91 -7.60 -2.47
N ALA A 210 -10.26 -6.44 -2.33
CA ALA A 210 -9.15 -6.24 -1.41
C ALA A 210 -9.52 -6.56 0.04
N ALA A 211 -10.66 -6.03 0.49
CA ALA A 211 -11.19 -6.28 1.82
C ALA A 211 -11.47 -7.77 2.04
N MET A 212 -12.10 -8.45 1.08
CA MET A 212 -12.33 -9.90 1.16
C MET A 212 -11.04 -10.71 1.20
N LEU A 213 -10.03 -10.35 0.39
CA LEU A 213 -8.72 -11.00 0.40
C LEU A 213 -8.00 -10.85 1.72
N ILE A 214 -8.09 -9.67 2.34
CA ILE A 214 -7.53 -9.46 3.68
C ILE A 214 -8.30 -10.29 4.69
N LEU A 215 -9.63 -10.15 4.76
CA LEU A 215 -10.46 -10.83 5.77
C LEU A 215 -10.35 -12.36 5.70
N ARG A 216 -10.25 -12.94 4.50
CA ARG A 216 -10.02 -14.38 4.32
C ARG A 216 -8.56 -14.79 4.57
N GLY A 217 -7.62 -13.87 4.37
CA GLY A 217 -6.20 -14.08 4.64
C GLY A 217 -5.83 -13.96 6.12
N VAL A 218 -6.71 -13.38 6.94
CA VAL A 218 -6.62 -13.46 8.41
C VAL A 218 -6.97 -14.89 8.82
N ASP A 219 -5.96 -15.77 8.83
CA ASP A 219 -6.02 -16.97 9.66
C ASP A 219 -5.76 -16.53 11.11
N PRO A 220 -6.77 -16.63 12.02
CA PRO A 220 -6.60 -16.25 13.42
C PRO A 220 -5.44 -16.99 14.10
N ALA A 221 -5.06 -18.17 13.59
CA ALA A 221 -3.99 -18.99 14.13
C ALA A 221 -2.59 -18.70 13.53
N ALA A 222 -2.51 -18.00 12.39
CA ALA A 222 -1.25 -17.70 11.72
C ALA A 222 -0.65 -16.33 12.12
N GLU A 223 -1.47 -15.32 12.40
CA GLU A 223 -0.97 -13.98 12.78
C GLU A 223 -0.43 -13.91 14.22
N PHE A 224 -0.74 -14.89 15.07
CA PHE A 224 -0.26 -14.94 16.47
C PHE A 224 1.04 -15.73 16.68
N ARG A 225 1.66 -16.27 15.62
CA ARG A 225 3.00 -16.91 15.72
C ARG A 225 4.11 -15.90 15.44
N TRP A 226 4.21 -14.87 16.26
CA TRP A 226 5.48 -14.13 16.38
C TRP A 226 6.41 -14.97 17.25
N ARG A 227 7.54 -15.39 16.68
CA ARG A 227 8.57 -16.17 17.37
C ARG A 227 8.99 -15.42 18.64
N ALA A 228 8.79 -16.07 19.78
CA ALA A 228 9.43 -15.73 21.05
C ALA A 228 10.95 -15.89 20.96
#